data_AF-A0A832Q0R1-F1
#
_entry.id   AF-A0A832Q0R1-F1
#
_cell.length_a   1.000
_cell.length_b   1.000
_cell.length_c   1.000
_cell.angle_alpha   90.00
_cell.angle_beta   90.00
_cell.angle_gamma   90.00
#
_symmetry.space_group_name_H-M   'P 1'
#
loop_
_entity.id
_entity.type
_entity.pdbx_description
1 polymer ?
#
loop_
_entity_poly.entity_id
_entity_poly.type
_entity_poly.pdbx_seq_one_letter_code
_entity_poly.pdbx_strand_id
1 'polypeptide(L)'
;LHSVTAGNGALYACRTKDYYNFEPIRCHDGAMPKHYVLQGKRAIYNKDAVAYEKAGENVKDEFGRKVRMSRSILKSMFPGFRVFNVIKYKWFSYCYFGHRFCRNNLWFAHLILLVSNIALAYSKGAIFVLVLLLQLGFYLIALAKHNTKINTRIVNMVYYYTITIVAQLVGAYRQITGKSKPFWEKAESTR
;
A
#
# COMPACT_ATOMS: atom_id res chain seq x y z
N LEU A 1 10.83 -3.90 20.86
CA LEU A 1 11.36 -4.80 19.81
C LEU A 1 11.57 -3.96 18.56
N HIS A 2 12.82 -3.70 18.16
CA HIS A 2 13.12 -2.92 16.96
C HIS A 2 13.25 -3.88 15.77
N SER A 3 12.25 -3.83 14.88
CA SER A 3 12.15 -4.67 13.68
C SER A 3 11.60 -3.86 12.51
N VAL A 4 12.05 -4.17 11.29
CA VAL A 4 11.46 -3.64 10.06
C VAL A 4 10.04 -4.20 9.85
N THR A 5 9.18 -3.45 9.15
CA THR A 5 7.78 -3.85 8.90
C THR A 5 7.59 -4.67 7.62
N ALA A 6 8.58 -4.67 6.72
CA ALA A 6 8.73 -5.61 5.60
C ALA A 6 10.21 -5.71 5.21
N GLY A 7 10.59 -6.79 4.55
CA GLY A 7 11.85 -6.89 3.80
C GLY A 7 11.71 -6.32 2.39
N ASN A 8 12.79 -6.40 1.63
CA ASN A 8 12.78 -6.18 0.19
C ASN A 8 12.72 -7.55 -0.51
N GLY A 9 11.74 -7.77 -1.38
CA GLY A 9 11.64 -8.99 -2.18
C GLY A 9 12.87 -9.29 -3.04
N ALA A 10 13.65 -8.28 -3.40
CA ALA A 10 14.91 -8.42 -4.12
C ALA A 10 16.04 -9.02 -3.27
N LEU A 11 16.06 -8.69 -1.96
CA LEU A 11 17.13 -9.08 -1.06
C LEU A 11 16.64 -9.12 0.39
N TYR A 12 16.43 -10.33 0.89
CA TYR A 12 16.23 -10.62 2.30
C TYR A 12 16.63 -12.07 2.61
N ALA A 13 16.97 -12.33 3.87
CA ALA A 13 17.32 -13.67 4.32
C ALA A 13 16.56 -14.00 5.62
N CYS A 14 16.35 -15.29 5.87
CA CYS A 14 15.87 -15.80 7.14
C CYS A 14 16.59 -17.09 7.49
N ARG A 15 16.55 -17.49 8.77
CA ARG A 15 17.15 -18.76 9.20
C ARG A 15 16.31 -19.90 8.66
N THR A 16 16.95 -20.96 8.16
CA THR A 16 16.26 -22.14 7.60
C THR A 16 15.22 -22.71 8.56
N LYS A 17 15.58 -22.86 9.84
CA LYS A 17 14.67 -23.37 10.89
C LYS A 17 13.47 -22.47 11.20
N ASP A 18 13.54 -21.21 10.83
CA ASP A 18 12.50 -20.21 11.07
C ASP A 18 11.66 -19.95 9.81
N TYR A 19 12.01 -20.56 8.67
CA TYR A 19 11.28 -20.37 7.42
C TYR A 19 9.83 -20.85 7.57
N TYR A 20 8.90 -20.00 7.13
CA TYR A 20 7.47 -20.31 7.14
C TYR A 20 6.90 -20.30 5.72
N ASN A 21 6.18 -21.36 5.35
CA ASN A 21 5.57 -21.45 4.03
C ASN A 21 4.21 -20.75 4.02
N PHE A 22 4.14 -19.54 3.47
CA PHE A 22 2.87 -18.81 3.30
C PHE A 22 2.12 -19.28 2.06
N GLU A 23 0.80 -19.07 2.04
CA GLU A 23 -0.02 -19.18 0.82
C GLU A 23 0.64 -18.38 -0.34
N PRO A 24 0.72 -18.92 -1.57
CA PRO A 24 1.39 -18.27 -2.70
C PRO A 24 0.87 -16.85 -3.04
N ILE A 25 -0.39 -16.56 -2.66
CA ILE A 25 -1.02 -15.24 -2.81
C ILE A 25 -0.47 -14.20 -1.82
N ARG A 26 0.30 -14.58 -0.80
CA ARG A 26 0.88 -13.64 0.17
C ARG A 26 2.28 -13.24 -0.26
N CYS A 27 2.61 -11.97 -0.09
CA CYS A 27 3.96 -11.47 -0.34
C CYS A 27 4.86 -11.91 0.82
N HIS A 28 5.89 -12.72 0.56
CA HIS A 28 6.76 -13.27 1.60
C HIS A 28 7.55 -12.16 2.34
N ASP A 29 8.14 -11.23 1.59
CA ASP A 29 8.87 -10.07 2.10
C ASP A 29 8.02 -9.17 3.03
N GLY A 30 6.73 -9.01 2.72
CA GLY A 30 5.77 -8.29 3.56
C GLY A 30 5.24 -9.09 4.75
N ALA A 31 5.14 -10.43 4.62
CA ALA A 31 4.55 -11.29 5.64
C ALA A 31 5.55 -11.75 6.70
N MET A 32 6.80 -12.04 6.31
CA MET A 32 7.83 -12.61 7.18
C MET A 32 8.15 -11.74 8.40
N PRO A 33 8.44 -10.44 8.28
CA PRO A 33 8.80 -9.63 9.44
C PRO A 33 7.69 -9.58 10.50
N LYS A 34 6.43 -9.46 10.06
CA LYS A 34 5.28 -9.52 10.95
C LYS A 34 5.19 -10.87 11.66
N HIS A 35 5.37 -11.98 10.93
CA HIS A 35 5.33 -13.32 11.50
C HIS A 35 6.39 -13.52 12.59
N TYR A 36 7.64 -13.11 12.33
CA TYR A 36 8.72 -13.20 13.31
C TYR A 36 8.46 -12.35 14.54
N VAL A 37 8.01 -11.11 14.37
CA VAL A 37 7.71 -10.23 15.50
C VAL A 37 6.62 -10.81 16.40
N LEU A 38 5.57 -11.38 15.82
CA LEU A 38 4.50 -12.01 16.59
C LEU A 38 4.96 -13.25 17.38
N GLN A 39 6.10 -13.86 17.00
CA GLN A 39 6.76 -14.94 17.74
C GLN A 39 7.84 -14.44 18.72
N GLY A 40 8.00 -13.13 18.90
CA GLY A 40 9.05 -12.56 19.74
C GLY A 40 10.44 -12.52 19.09
N LYS A 41 10.55 -12.85 17.80
CA LYS A 41 11.79 -12.75 17.01
C LYS A 41 11.92 -11.35 16.37
N ARG A 42 13.07 -11.06 15.78
CA ARG A 42 13.37 -9.76 15.16
C ARG A 42 13.63 -9.87 13.66
N ALA A 43 13.19 -8.87 12.91
CA ALA A 43 13.56 -8.67 11.52
C ALA A 43 14.43 -7.41 11.44
N ILE A 44 15.72 -7.57 11.15
CA ILE A 44 16.72 -6.52 11.28
C ILE A 44 17.12 -6.03 9.88
N TYR A 45 17.25 -4.71 9.73
CA TYR A 45 17.81 -4.11 8.54
C TYR A 45 19.34 -4.27 8.55
N ASN A 46 19.91 -4.78 7.45
CA ASN A 46 21.35 -4.84 7.26
C ASN A 46 21.74 -3.82 6.18
N LYS A 47 22.57 -2.84 6.54
CA LYS A 47 23.06 -1.79 5.62
C LYS A 47 23.98 -2.35 4.52
N ASP A 48 24.67 -3.45 4.80
CA ASP A 48 25.61 -4.08 3.87
C ASP A 48 24.89 -4.99 2.86
N ALA A 49 23.60 -5.28 3.09
CA ALA A 49 22.77 -6.02 2.15
C ALA A 49 22.23 -5.06 1.07
N VAL A 50 23.00 -4.93 -0.01
CA VAL A 50 22.68 -4.04 -1.14
C VAL A 50 22.28 -4.86 -2.38
N ALA A 51 21.17 -4.48 -3.00
CA ALA A 51 20.74 -4.99 -4.31
C ALA A 51 20.38 -3.82 -5.22
N TYR A 52 20.68 -3.97 -6.51
CA TYR A 52 20.40 -2.98 -7.54
C TYR A 52 19.30 -3.49 -8.46
N GLU A 53 18.27 -2.67 -8.67
CA GLU A 53 17.17 -2.94 -9.60
C GLU A 53 17.01 -1.75 -10.55
N LYS A 54 16.59 -2.02 -11.78
CA LYS A 54 16.19 -0.96 -12.72
C LYS A 54 14.88 -0.33 -12.24
N ALA A 55 14.81 1.00 -12.31
CA ALA A 55 13.57 1.71 -12.02
C ALA A 55 12.53 1.39 -13.11
N GLY A 56 11.28 1.14 -12.71
CA GLY A 56 10.19 0.98 -13.68
C GLY A 56 9.94 2.29 -14.40
N GLU A 57 10.02 2.26 -15.73
CA GLU A 57 9.96 3.48 -16.56
C GLU A 57 8.52 3.86 -16.93
N ASN A 58 7.58 2.91 -16.91
CA ASN A 58 6.21 3.12 -17.37
C ASN A 58 5.19 3.17 -16.22
N VAL A 59 4.35 4.21 -16.24
CA VAL A 59 3.19 4.37 -15.35
C VAL A 59 2.25 3.17 -15.40
N LYS A 60 2.03 2.58 -16.58
CA LYS A 60 1.15 1.42 -16.75
C LYS A 60 1.66 0.19 -15.99
N ASP A 61 2.96 -0.07 -16.09
CA ASP A 61 3.62 -1.16 -15.38
C ASP A 61 3.59 -0.91 -13.87
N GLU A 62 3.82 0.33 -13.45
CA GLU A 62 3.74 0.74 -12.06
C GLU A 62 2.31 0.57 -11.49
N PHE A 63 1.28 0.90 -12.26
CA PHE A 63 -0.11 0.65 -11.89
C PHE A 63 -0.38 -0.85 -11.72
N GLY A 64 0.01 -1.67 -12.70
CA GLY A 64 -0.11 -3.14 -12.62
C GLY A 64 0.62 -3.72 -11.39
N ARG A 65 1.82 -3.21 -11.10
CA ARG A 65 2.59 -3.55 -9.90
C ARG A 65 1.84 -3.22 -8.62
N LYS A 66 1.25 -2.03 -8.50
CA LYS A 66 0.47 -1.61 -7.32
C LYS A 66 -0.82 -2.42 -7.14
N VAL A 67 -1.50 -2.75 -8.23
CA VAL A 67 -2.68 -3.65 -8.19
C VAL A 67 -2.27 -5.02 -7.67
N ARG A 68 -1.16 -5.59 -8.16
CA ARG A 68 -0.60 -6.86 -7.67
C ARG A 68 -0.24 -6.80 -6.19
N MET A 69 0.43 -5.74 -5.73
CA MET A 69 0.75 -5.55 -4.31
C MET A 69 -0.51 -5.49 -3.43
N SER A 70 -1.65 -5.11 -4.01
CA SER A 70 -2.95 -5.00 -3.36
C SER A 70 -3.83 -6.26 -3.49
N ARG A 71 -3.31 -7.38 -4.01
CA ARG A 71 -4.08 -8.63 -4.25
C ARG A 71 -4.70 -9.28 -3.00
N SER A 72 -4.27 -8.90 -1.81
CA SER A 72 -4.78 -9.39 -0.52
C SER A 72 -5.14 -8.26 0.43
N ILE A 73 -5.49 -7.09 -0.13
CA ILE A 73 -5.73 -5.85 0.61
C ILE A 73 -6.87 -5.97 1.63
N LEU A 74 -7.96 -6.68 1.31
CA LEU A 74 -9.09 -6.90 2.22
C LEU A 74 -8.71 -7.82 3.39
N LYS A 75 -7.92 -8.86 3.13
CA LYS A 75 -7.36 -9.73 4.20
C LYS A 75 -6.37 -8.95 5.07
N SER A 76 -5.74 -7.92 4.51
CA SER A 76 -4.83 -7.01 5.22
C SER A 76 -5.54 -5.89 5.99
N MET A 77 -6.82 -5.64 5.72
CA MET A 77 -7.68 -4.70 6.46
C MET A 77 -8.05 -5.23 7.85
N PHE A 78 -8.03 -6.55 8.04
CA PHE A 78 -8.24 -7.19 9.33
C PHE A 78 -7.00 -7.99 9.74
N PRO A 79 -5.85 -7.33 9.99
CA PRO A 79 -4.72 -8.05 10.54
C PRO A 79 -5.10 -8.49 11.96
N GLY A 80 -4.66 -9.67 12.39
CA GLY A 80 -4.92 -10.13 13.75
C GLY A 80 -4.50 -9.09 14.79
N PHE A 81 -5.41 -8.73 15.70
CA PHE A 81 -5.28 -7.62 16.67
C PHE A 81 -3.97 -7.64 17.46
N ARG A 82 -3.38 -8.82 17.64
CA ARG A 82 -2.08 -9.00 18.29
C ARG A 82 -1.02 -8.05 17.74
N VAL A 83 -0.99 -7.78 16.43
CA VAL A 83 0.02 -6.91 15.81
C VAL A 83 0.02 -5.47 16.33
N PHE A 84 -1.10 -5.02 16.90
CA PHE A 84 -1.26 -3.67 17.44
C PHE A 84 -0.98 -3.58 18.95
N ASN A 85 -0.53 -4.66 19.59
CA ASN A 85 -0.15 -4.60 21.00
C ASN A 85 1.17 -3.81 21.18
N VAL A 86 1.04 -2.50 21.41
CA VAL A 86 2.15 -1.56 21.61
C VAL A 86 2.96 -1.90 22.87
N ILE A 87 2.34 -2.44 23.91
CA ILE A 87 3.05 -2.86 25.13
C ILE A 87 4.04 -3.99 24.81
N LYS A 88 3.58 -5.00 24.07
CA LYS A 88 4.38 -6.18 23.73
C LYS A 88 5.41 -5.91 22.63
N TYR A 89 5.00 -5.25 21.54
CA TYR A 89 5.84 -5.10 20.35
C TYR A 89 6.45 -3.70 20.18
N LYS A 90 6.09 -2.74 21.05
CA LYS A 90 6.67 -1.38 21.11
C LYS A 90 6.56 -0.65 19.76
N TRP A 91 7.66 -0.04 19.32
CA TRP A 91 7.78 0.68 18.04
C TRP A 91 7.34 -0.10 16.81
N PHE A 92 7.44 -1.43 16.81
CA PHE A 92 6.97 -2.21 15.67
C PHE A 92 5.47 -2.02 15.43
N SER A 93 4.63 -2.08 16.48
CA SER A 93 3.19 -1.91 16.35
C SER A 93 2.83 -0.52 15.83
N TYR A 94 3.51 0.51 16.32
CA TYR A 94 3.32 1.90 15.85
C TYR A 94 3.67 2.05 14.37
N CYS A 95 4.87 1.61 13.97
CA CYS A 95 5.30 1.68 12.57
C CYS A 95 4.45 0.80 11.66
N TYR A 96 4.01 -0.36 12.14
CA TYR A 96 3.11 -1.24 11.39
C TYR A 96 1.75 -0.57 11.17
N PHE A 97 1.20 0.08 12.19
CA PHE A 97 -0.06 0.81 12.08
C PHE A 97 0.02 1.90 11.00
N GLY A 98 0.96 2.83 11.09
CA GLY A 98 1.08 3.91 10.09
C GLY A 98 1.49 3.41 8.70
N HIS A 99 2.66 2.77 8.59
CA HIS A 99 3.28 2.45 7.30
C HIS A 99 2.68 1.25 6.58
N ARG A 100 1.98 0.35 7.29
CA ARG A 100 1.35 -0.83 6.68
C ARG A 100 -0.16 -0.74 6.74
N PHE A 101 -0.74 -0.56 7.92
CA PHE A 101 -2.19 -0.58 8.06
C PHE A 101 -2.84 0.64 7.42
N CYS A 102 -2.53 1.86 7.87
CA CYS A 102 -3.13 3.08 7.31
C CYS A 102 -2.80 3.23 5.81
N ARG A 103 -1.53 3.04 5.43
CA ARG A 103 -1.10 3.15 4.02
C ARG A 103 -1.84 2.17 3.08
N ASN A 104 -2.06 0.94 3.51
CA ASN A 104 -2.78 -0.05 2.69
C ASN A 104 -4.30 0.12 2.75
N ASN A 105 -4.83 0.99 3.63
CA ASN A 105 -6.26 1.31 3.72
C ASN A 105 -6.58 2.72 3.21
N LEU A 106 -5.65 3.37 2.48
CA LEU A 106 -5.88 4.70 1.91
C LEU A 106 -7.10 4.72 0.99
N TRP A 107 -7.31 3.69 0.17
CA TRP A 107 -8.53 3.57 -0.66
C TRP A 107 -9.83 3.69 0.13
N PHE A 108 -9.91 3.00 1.27
CA PHE A 108 -11.09 3.01 2.12
C PHE A 108 -11.22 4.34 2.88
N ALA A 109 -10.10 4.88 3.36
CA ALA A 109 -10.06 6.20 4.00
C ALA A 109 -10.50 7.33 3.05
N HIS A 110 -10.08 7.29 1.78
CA HIS A 110 -10.50 8.26 0.76
C HIS A 110 -11.99 8.16 0.41
N LEU A 111 -12.55 6.94 0.43
CA LEU A 111 -13.99 6.73 0.27
C LEU A 111 -14.76 7.33 1.46
N ILE A 112 -14.36 7.03 2.69
CA ILE A 112 -14.97 7.61 3.90
C ILE A 112 -14.85 9.14 3.88
N LEU A 113 -13.68 9.67 3.52
CA LEU A 113 -13.44 11.11 3.44
C LEU A 113 -14.39 11.76 2.43
N LEU A 114 -14.58 11.16 1.25
CA LEU A 114 -15.49 11.70 0.23
C LEU A 114 -16.94 11.70 0.72
N VAL A 115 -17.42 10.58 1.27
CA VAL A 115 -18.80 10.46 1.77
C VAL A 115 -19.07 11.42 2.93
N SER A 116 -18.14 11.50 3.88
CA SER A 116 -18.26 12.43 5.02
C SER A 116 -18.22 13.89 4.57
N ASN A 117 -17.35 14.26 3.62
CA ASN A 117 -17.32 15.61 3.07
C ASN A 117 -18.62 15.99 2.35
N ILE A 118 -19.24 15.07 1.59
CA ILE A 118 -20.54 15.32 0.95
C ILE A 118 -21.63 15.58 2.00
N ALA A 119 -21.72 14.75 3.03
CA ALA A 119 -22.70 14.90 4.10
C ALA A 119 -22.52 16.21 4.89
N LEU A 120 -21.26 16.60 5.15
CA LEU A 120 -20.95 17.84 5.86
C LEU A 120 -21.14 19.08 5.00
N ALA A 121 -20.84 19.01 3.70
CA ALA A 121 -21.09 20.11 2.75
C ALA A 121 -22.57 20.46 2.68
N TYR A 122 -23.46 19.46 2.76
CA TYR A 122 -24.91 19.69 2.78
C TYR A 122 -25.41 20.32 4.09
N SER A 123 -24.79 20.00 5.23
CA SER A 123 -25.35 20.31 6.55
C SER A 123 -24.66 21.45 7.32
N LYS A 124 -23.39 21.75 7.04
CA LYS A 124 -22.51 22.56 7.93
C LYS A 124 -21.84 23.77 7.26
N GLY A 125 -22.21 24.12 6.02
CA GLY A 125 -21.88 25.42 5.40
C GLY A 125 -20.64 25.46 4.49
N ALA A 126 -20.27 26.67 4.06
CA ALA A 126 -19.34 26.95 2.96
C ALA A 126 -17.93 26.34 3.10
N ILE A 127 -17.41 26.16 4.32
CA ILE A 127 -16.08 25.59 4.53
C ILE A 127 -16.00 24.13 4.07
N PHE A 128 -17.05 23.34 4.30
CA PHE A 128 -17.10 21.94 3.88
C PHE A 128 -17.32 21.82 2.36
N VAL A 129 -18.02 22.77 1.76
CA VAL A 129 -18.11 22.90 0.30
C VAL A 129 -16.74 23.16 -0.30
N LEU A 130 -15.96 24.10 0.27
CA LEU A 130 -14.60 24.38 -0.18
C LEU A 130 -13.69 23.15 -0.08
N VAL A 131 -13.72 22.44 1.05
CA VAL A 131 -12.92 21.20 1.24
C VAL A 131 -13.34 20.11 0.25
N LEU A 132 -14.64 19.95 -0.01
CA LEU A 132 -15.14 19.02 -1.02
C LEU A 132 -14.65 19.41 -2.42
N LEU A 133 -14.71 20.69 -2.79
CA LEU A 133 -14.19 21.19 -4.06
C LEU A 133 -12.68 20.95 -4.21
N LEU A 134 -11.90 21.13 -3.15
CA LEU A 134 -10.47 20.81 -3.15
C LEU A 134 -10.23 19.30 -3.34
N GLN A 135 -11.02 18.45 -2.69
CA GLN A 135 -10.92 17.00 -2.85
C GLN A 135 -11.29 16.56 -4.28
N LEU A 136 -12.36 17.10 -4.85
CA LEU A 136 -12.74 16.85 -6.24
C LEU A 136 -11.69 17.40 -7.21
N GLY A 137 -11.18 18.61 -6.97
CA GLY A 137 -10.09 19.22 -7.73
C GLY A 137 -8.83 18.35 -7.73
N PHE A 138 -8.47 17.76 -6.59
CA PHE A 138 -7.34 16.82 -6.49
C PHE A 138 -7.51 15.62 -7.44
N TYR A 139 -8.70 15.03 -7.50
CA TYR A 139 -8.99 13.92 -8.42
C TYR A 139 -9.07 14.38 -9.88
N LEU A 140 -9.62 15.56 -10.14
CA LEU A 140 -9.68 16.16 -11.47
C LEU A 140 -8.29 16.47 -12.03
N ILE A 141 -7.34 16.95 -11.21
CA ILE A 141 -5.94 17.15 -11.61
C ILE A 141 -5.31 15.83 -12.06
N ALA A 142 -5.55 14.75 -11.31
CA ALA A 142 -5.05 13.43 -11.69
C ALA A 142 -5.70 12.93 -13.00
N LEU A 143 -7.00 13.12 -13.17
CA LEU A 143 -7.72 12.76 -14.41
C LEU A 143 -7.23 13.59 -15.61
N ALA A 144 -7.03 14.89 -15.43
CA ALA A 144 -6.50 15.77 -16.46
C ALA A 144 -5.12 15.30 -16.92
N LYS A 145 -4.21 14.95 -15.98
CA LYS A 145 -2.91 14.36 -16.34
C LYS A 145 -3.05 13.02 -17.06
N HIS A 146 -4.04 12.19 -16.75
CA HIS A 146 -4.23 10.93 -17.46
C HIS A 146 -4.53 11.17 -18.95
N ASN A 147 -5.30 12.21 -19.27
CA ASN A 147 -5.77 12.51 -20.61
C ASN A 147 -4.89 13.52 -21.37
N THR A 148 -3.91 14.14 -20.71
CA THR A 148 -3.07 15.21 -21.27
C THR A 148 -1.59 14.93 -21.04
N LYS A 149 -0.70 15.71 -21.67
CA LYS A 149 0.76 15.59 -21.50
C LYS A 149 1.33 16.55 -20.45
N ILE A 150 0.52 17.01 -19.49
CA ILE A 150 0.97 17.96 -18.45
C ILE A 150 2.04 17.29 -17.58
N ASN A 151 3.25 17.86 -17.58
CA ASN A 151 4.40 17.31 -16.88
C ASN A 151 5.00 18.32 -15.89
N THR A 152 4.28 18.60 -14.82
CA THR A 152 4.78 19.42 -13.71
C THR A 152 4.96 18.56 -12.46
N ARG A 153 5.89 18.94 -11.58
CA ARG A 153 6.22 18.17 -10.36
C ARG A 153 4.99 17.91 -9.48
N ILE A 154 4.17 18.93 -9.26
CA ILE A 154 2.97 18.83 -8.41
C ILE A 154 1.93 17.90 -9.03
N VAL A 155 1.61 18.09 -10.32
CA VAL A 155 0.65 17.24 -11.04
C VAL A 155 1.15 15.80 -11.09
N ASN A 156 2.46 15.58 -11.23
CA ASN A 156 3.06 14.26 -11.18
C ASN A 156 2.89 13.57 -9.84
N MET A 157 3.08 14.29 -8.73
CA MET A 157 2.88 13.78 -7.37
C MET A 157 1.41 13.44 -7.11
N VAL A 158 0.49 14.36 -7.42
CA VAL A 158 -0.96 14.17 -7.28
C VAL A 158 -1.40 12.93 -8.06
N TYR A 159 -0.98 12.83 -9.32
CA TYR A 159 -1.29 11.68 -10.16
C TYR A 159 -0.72 10.38 -9.58
N TYR A 160 0.56 10.34 -9.20
CA TYR A 160 1.19 9.13 -8.65
C TYR A 160 0.51 8.64 -7.34
N TYR A 161 0.08 9.59 -6.51
CA TYR A 161 -0.69 9.30 -5.31
C TYR A 161 -2.08 8.73 -5.66
N THR A 162 -2.81 9.40 -6.56
CA THR A 162 -4.16 8.97 -6.98
C THR A 162 -4.15 7.60 -7.65
N ILE A 163 -3.19 7.30 -8.56
CA ILE A 163 -3.09 5.96 -9.15
C ILE A 163 -2.85 4.87 -8.10
N THR A 164 -2.21 5.21 -6.98
CA THR A 164 -1.99 4.25 -5.87
C THR A 164 -3.30 3.91 -5.19
N ILE A 165 -4.15 4.91 -4.94
CA ILE A 165 -5.49 4.72 -4.36
C ILE A 165 -6.37 3.92 -5.32
N VAL A 166 -6.36 4.27 -6.61
CA VAL A 166 -7.14 3.55 -7.64
C VAL A 166 -6.66 2.10 -7.77
N ALA A 167 -5.34 1.86 -7.74
CA ALA A 167 -4.79 0.50 -7.77
C ALA A 167 -5.22 -0.34 -6.56
N GLN A 168 -5.32 0.27 -5.38
CA GLN A 168 -5.84 -0.37 -4.17
C GLN A 168 -7.33 -0.71 -4.30
N LEU A 169 -8.16 0.21 -4.83
CA LEU A 169 -9.58 -0.04 -5.13
C LEU A 169 -9.76 -1.22 -6.10
N VAL A 170 -8.99 -1.22 -7.19
CA VAL A 170 -9.00 -2.32 -8.17
C VAL A 170 -8.53 -3.63 -7.54
N GLY A 171 -7.52 -3.59 -6.67
CA GLY A 171 -7.07 -4.74 -5.89
C GLY A 171 -8.17 -5.30 -4.99
N ALA A 172 -8.89 -4.45 -4.26
CA ALA A 172 -10.02 -4.84 -3.43
C ALA A 172 -11.14 -5.48 -4.26
N TYR A 173 -11.53 -4.85 -5.38
CA TYR A 173 -12.53 -5.39 -6.30
C TYR A 173 -12.13 -6.77 -6.87
N ARG A 174 -10.87 -6.92 -7.31
CA ARG A 174 -10.35 -8.21 -7.79
C ARG A 174 -10.30 -9.27 -6.70
N GLN A 175 -10.11 -8.88 -5.45
CA GLN A 175 -10.15 -9.81 -4.33
C GLN A 175 -11.58 -10.29 -4.04
N ILE A 176 -12.57 -9.40 -4.04
CA ILE A 176 -13.99 -9.75 -3.84
C ILE A 176 -14.50 -10.67 -4.95
N THR A 177 -14.14 -10.36 -6.20
CA THR A 177 -14.60 -11.12 -7.37
C THR A 177 -13.80 -12.39 -7.65
N GLY A 178 -12.87 -12.78 -6.78
CA GLY A 178 -12.04 -13.97 -6.96
C GLY A 178 -11.00 -13.88 -8.10
N LYS A 179 -10.81 -12.69 -8.69
CA LYS A 179 -9.88 -12.44 -9.82
C LYS A 179 -8.43 -12.20 -9.40
N SER A 180 -8.12 -12.32 -8.10
CA SER A 180 -6.76 -12.14 -7.58
C SER A 180 -5.89 -13.37 -7.87
N LYS A 181 -4.83 -13.18 -8.65
CA LYS A 181 -3.92 -14.27 -9.07
C LYS A 181 -2.64 -14.29 -8.20
N PRO A 182 -2.12 -15.49 -7.85
CA PRO A 182 -0.85 -15.63 -7.12
C PRO A 182 0.38 -15.41 -8.01
N PHE A 183 0.25 -15.67 -9.31
CA PHE A 183 1.29 -15.44 -10.31
C PHE A 183 1.14 -14.05 -10.94
N TRP A 184 2.24 -13.53 -11.49
CA TRP A 184 2.28 -12.25 -12.18
C TRP A 184 2.92 -12.38 -13.55
N GLU A 185 2.47 -11.54 -14.47
CA GLU A 185 3.07 -11.36 -15.78
C GLU A 185 4.37 -10.55 -15.63
N LYS A 186 5.34 -10.80 -16.51
CA LYS A 186 6.64 -10.11 -16.48
C LYS A 186 6.44 -8.62 -16.82
N ALA A 187 7.04 -7.73 -16.04
CA ALA A 187 7.08 -6.31 -16.38
C ALA A 187 8.05 -6.10 -17.55
N GLU A 188 7.60 -5.46 -18.62
CA GLU A 188 8.40 -5.25 -19.84
C GLU A 188 9.49 -4.18 -19.61
N SER A 189 9.22 -3.17 -18.79
CA SER A 189 10.11 -2.02 -18.58
C SER A 189 11.26 -2.22 -17.58
N THR A 190 11.35 -3.36 -16.88
CA THR A 190 12.39 -3.60 -15.86
C THR A 190 13.65 -4.30 -16.41
N ARG A 191 13.86 -4.26 -17.72
CA ARG A 191 14.97 -4.95 -18.40
C ARG A 191 16.17 -4.08 -18.70
#